data_AF-A0A1X7V8P1-F1
#
_entry.id   AF-A0A1X7V8P1-F1
#
_cell.length_a   1.000
_cell.length_b   1.000
_cell.length_c   1.000
_cell.angle_alpha   90.00
_cell.angle_beta   90.00
_cell.angle_gamma   90.00
#
_symmetry.space_group_name_H-M   'P 1'
#
loop_
_entity.id
_entity.type
_entity.pdbx_description
1 polymer ?
#
loop_
_entity_poly.entity_id
_entity_poly.type
_entity_poly.pdbx_seq_one_letter_code
_entity_poly.pdbx_strand_id
1 'polypeptide(L)'
;MQLFDEQICSLRNRHFYMKYSEYHGSLLQDHFAITYGIAKNSIFNASKFFHSADGLPLDCIYDILEGVAPFSVNLLLATFIPEKKYFTLEEFNDQFRNFPFGLCQLEKQATTSSASFTSTYKTLRQSDCPRRLQ
;
A
#
# COMPACT_ATOMS: atom_id res chain seq x y z
N MET A 1 -16.00 17.20 -10.03
CA MET A 1 -15.25 16.57 -8.93
C MET A 1 -16.24 16.30 -7.82
N GLN A 2 -16.71 15.07 -7.70
CA GLN A 2 -17.72 14.71 -6.70
C GLN A 2 -16.97 14.53 -5.38
N LEU A 3 -17.21 15.45 -4.44
CA LEU A 3 -16.67 15.38 -3.10
C LEU A 3 -17.15 14.06 -2.47
N PHE A 4 -16.20 13.23 -2.03
CA PHE A 4 -16.50 12.07 -1.20
C PHE A 4 -17.06 12.59 0.12
N ASP A 5 -18.37 12.49 0.31
CA ASP A 5 -19.02 12.73 1.59
C ASP A 5 -19.03 11.42 2.38
N GLU A 6 -18.24 11.38 3.46
CA GLU A 6 -18.15 10.23 4.37
C GLU A 6 -19.53 9.85 4.96
N GLN A 7 -20.48 10.79 5.02
CA GLN A 7 -21.85 10.56 5.51
C GLN A 7 -22.71 9.77 4.51
N ILE A 8 -22.37 9.77 3.21
CA ILE A 8 -23.12 9.07 2.14
C ILE A 8 -22.56 7.65 1.93
N CYS A 9 -21.34 7.39 2.39
CA CYS A 9 -20.82 6.04 2.52
C CYS A 9 -21.55 5.34 3.67
N SER A 10 -22.75 4.83 3.38
CA SER A 10 -23.39 3.83 4.24
C SER A 10 -22.37 2.72 4.43
N LEU A 11 -21.75 2.72 5.61
CA LEU A 11 -20.60 1.90 6.00
C LEU A 11 -20.65 0.54 5.30
N ARG A 12 -19.56 0.17 4.60
CA ARG A 12 -19.32 -1.21 4.16
C ARG A 12 -19.25 -2.10 5.40
N ASN A 13 -20.40 -2.41 5.98
CA ASN A 13 -20.54 -3.31 7.09
C ASN A 13 -20.88 -4.69 6.53
N ARG A 14 -20.59 -5.70 7.32
CA ARG A 14 -20.83 -7.10 6.96
C ARG A 14 -22.28 -7.37 6.56
N HIS A 15 -23.23 -6.74 7.24
CA HIS A 15 -24.66 -6.92 6.98
C HIS A 15 -25.05 -6.48 5.56
N PHE A 16 -24.70 -5.24 5.17
CA PHE A 16 -24.99 -4.69 3.85
C PHE A 16 -24.18 -5.41 2.76
N TYR A 17 -22.93 -5.77 3.03
CA TYR A 17 -22.12 -6.55 2.08
C TYR A 17 -22.78 -7.89 1.73
N MET A 18 -23.23 -8.64 2.74
CA MET A 18 -23.93 -9.92 2.54
C MET A 18 -25.24 -9.70 1.78
N LYS A 19 -26.06 -8.75 2.23
CA LYS A 19 -27.34 -8.42 1.60
C LYS A 19 -27.19 -8.06 0.12
N TYR A 20 -26.22 -7.23 -0.24
CA TYR A 20 -26.03 -6.83 -1.64
C TYR A 20 -25.40 -7.94 -2.49
N SER A 21 -24.60 -8.83 -1.88
CA SER A 21 -24.04 -9.99 -2.57
C SER A 21 -25.10 -11.02 -2.98
N GLU A 22 -26.24 -11.08 -2.30
CA GLU A 22 -27.37 -11.96 -2.67
C GLU A 22 -28.00 -11.59 -4.02
N TYR A 23 -27.90 -10.32 -4.44
CA TYR A 23 -28.41 -9.84 -5.72
C TYR A 23 -27.51 -10.17 -6.91
N HIS A 24 -26.43 -10.91 -6.71
CA HIS A 24 -25.56 -11.38 -7.79
C HIS A 24 -26.34 -12.25 -8.79
N GLY A 25 -26.31 -11.88 -10.07
CA GLY A 25 -27.11 -12.52 -11.12
C GLY A 25 -28.54 -11.99 -11.24
N SER A 26 -28.93 -10.97 -10.47
CA SER A 26 -30.21 -10.28 -10.62
C SER A 26 -30.09 -9.02 -11.49
N LEU A 27 -31.22 -8.45 -11.91
CA LEU A 27 -31.28 -7.18 -12.64
C LEU A 27 -30.68 -5.98 -11.86
N LEU A 28 -30.51 -6.12 -10.54
CA LEU A 28 -29.95 -5.08 -9.67
C LEU A 28 -28.44 -5.23 -9.45
N GLN A 29 -27.80 -6.24 -10.03
CA GLN A 29 -26.36 -6.48 -9.87
C GLN A 29 -25.53 -5.24 -10.22
N ASP A 30 -25.79 -4.63 -11.37
CA ASP A 30 -25.01 -3.47 -11.85
C ASP A 30 -25.19 -2.26 -10.94
N HIS A 31 -26.40 -2.05 -10.42
CA HIS A 31 -26.68 -0.97 -9.46
C HIS A 31 -25.84 -1.14 -8.20
N PHE A 32 -25.80 -2.34 -7.60
CA PHE A 32 -25.03 -2.55 -6.37
C PHE A 32 -23.50 -2.55 -6.62
N ALA A 33 -23.06 -3.03 -7.79
CA ALA A 33 -21.67 -2.98 -8.18
C ALA A 33 -21.19 -1.53 -8.37
N ILE A 34 -21.98 -0.67 -9.01
CA ILE A 34 -21.63 0.74 -9.26
C ILE A 34 -21.76 1.57 -7.96
N THR A 35 -22.87 1.45 -7.24
CA THR A 35 -23.17 2.32 -6.09
C THR A 35 -22.34 1.96 -4.85
N TYR A 36 -22.06 0.68 -4.62
CA TYR A 36 -21.39 0.21 -3.39
C TYR A 36 -20.06 -0.53 -3.64
N GLY A 37 -19.74 -0.83 -4.90
CA GLY A 37 -18.54 -1.60 -5.25
C GLY A 37 -18.63 -3.09 -4.91
N ILE A 38 -19.84 -3.65 -4.79
CA ILE A 38 -20.04 -5.06 -4.44
C ILE A 38 -20.55 -5.80 -5.67
N ALA A 39 -19.64 -6.54 -6.32
CA ALA A 39 -19.99 -7.33 -7.49
C ALA A 39 -20.51 -8.73 -7.11
N LYS A 40 -19.87 -9.40 -6.14
CA LYS A 40 -20.21 -10.74 -5.67
C LYS A 40 -19.57 -11.01 -4.31
N ASN A 41 -20.03 -12.06 -3.62
CA ASN A 41 -19.39 -12.53 -2.40
C ASN A 41 -17.99 -13.10 -2.69
N SER A 42 -16.97 -12.62 -1.96
CA SER A 42 -15.59 -13.11 -2.07
C SER A 42 -15.44 -14.47 -1.38
N ILE A 43 -14.70 -15.41 -1.98
CA ILE A 43 -14.40 -16.71 -1.35
C ILE A 43 -13.61 -16.55 -0.04
N PHE A 44 -12.85 -15.46 0.09
CA PHE A 44 -12.09 -15.15 1.30
C PHE A 44 -13.00 -14.85 2.50
N ASN A 45 -14.26 -14.45 2.28
CA ASN A 45 -15.24 -14.22 3.36
C ASN A 45 -15.66 -15.50 4.08
N ALA A 46 -15.34 -16.68 3.53
CA ALA A 46 -15.51 -17.95 4.21
C ALA A 46 -14.42 -18.21 5.28
N SER A 47 -13.36 -17.41 5.32
CA SER A 47 -12.31 -17.51 6.32
C SER A 47 -12.81 -17.07 7.69
N LYS A 48 -12.45 -17.82 8.74
CA LYS A 48 -12.85 -17.53 10.14
C LYS A 48 -12.36 -16.16 10.63
N PHE A 49 -11.23 -15.68 10.11
CA PHE A 49 -10.55 -14.48 10.61
C PHE A 49 -10.52 -13.33 9.62
N PHE A 50 -11.16 -13.47 8.46
CA PHE A 50 -11.13 -12.46 7.42
C PHE A 50 -12.49 -12.30 6.74
N HIS A 51 -12.90 -11.06 6.56
CA HIS A 51 -14.07 -10.69 5.78
C HIS A 51 -13.81 -9.36 5.09
N SER A 52 -14.15 -9.23 3.81
CA SER A 52 -13.86 -8.06 2.98
C SER A 52 -14.61 -6.78 3.40
N ALA A 53 -15.63 -6.92 4.24
CA ALA A 53 -16.34 -5.79 4.85
C ALA A 53 -15.99 -5.58 6.34
N ASP A 54 -15.08 -6.38 6.89
CA ASP A 54 -14.58 -6.22 8.26
C ASP A 54 -13.18 -5.59 8.19
N GLY A 55 -12.95 -4.54 9.00
CA GLY A 55 -11.67 -3.82 9.05
C GLY A 55 -11.64 -2.52 8.23
N LEU A 56 -10.61 -1.72 8.47
CA LEU A 56 -10.30 -0.60 7.58
C LEU A 56 -9.91 -1.17 6.21
N PRO A 57 -10.24 -0.49 5.10
CA PRO A 57 -9.81 -0.93 3.78
C PRO A 57 -8.29 -1.18 3.82
N LEU A 58 -7.89 -2.41 3.49
CA LEU A 58 -6.48 -2.78 3.37
C LEU A 58 -5.85 -1.82 2.35
N ASP A 59 -5.05 -0.91 2.85
CA ASP A 59 -4.30 0.00 2.03
C ASP A 59 -3.05 -0.73 1.56
N CYS A 60 -3.10 -1.23 0.32
CA CYS A 60 -1.98 -1.94 -0.28
C CYS A 60 -0.71 -1.05 -0.31
N ILE A 61 -0.87 0.27 -0.26
CA ILE A 61 0.24 1.21 -0.14
C ILE A 61 0.89 1.07 1.24
N TYR A 62 0.12 0.92 2.32
CA TYR A 62 0.69 0.68 3.66
C TYR A 62 1.40 -0.68 3.72
N ASP A 63 0.76 -1.76 3.26
CA ASP A 63 1.37 -3.10 3.35
C ASP A 63 2.64 -3.23 2.50
N ILE A 64 2.63 -2.64 1.30
CA ILE A 64 3.76 -2.72 0.36
C ILE A 64 4.83 -1.68 0.71
N LEU A 65 4.47 -0.40 0.89
CA LEU A 65 5.44 0.68 1.10
C LEU A 65 5.96 0.79 2.53
N GLU A 66 5.18 0.40 3.56
CA GLU A 66 5.69 0.40 4.94
C GLU A 66 6.24 -0.96 5.38
N GLY A 67 5.78 -2.05 4.75
CA GLY A 67 6.17 -3.41 5.10
C GLY A 67 7.19 -4.01 4.15
N VAL A 68 6.70 -4.53 3.02
CA VAL A 68 7.45 -5.49 2.19
C VAL A 68 8.58 -4.83 1.40
N ALA A 69 8.35 -3.65 0.82
CA ALA A 69 9.33 -2.99 -0.04
C ALA A 69 10.57 -2.52 0.74
N PRO A 70 10.46 -1.81 1.89
CA PRO A 70 11.62 -1.45 2.71
C PRO A 70 12.46 -2.66 3.13
N PHE A 71 11.80 -3.74 3.54
CA PHE A 71 12.46 -4.97 3.96
C PHE A 71 13.24 -5.61 2.81
N SER A 72 12.59 -5.74 1.65
CA SER A 72 13.19 -6.38 0.46
C SER A 72 14.39 -5.60 -0.06
N VAL A 73 14.29 -4.26 -0.11
CA VAL A 73 15.39 -3.40 -0.53
C VAL A 73 16.57 -3.49 0.45
N ASN A 74 16.29 -3.48 1.76
CA ASN A 74 17.35 -3.61 2.77
C ASN A 74 18.09 -4.96 2.64
N LEU A 75 17.36 -6.06 2.46
CA LEU A 75 17.95 -7.38 2.27
C LEU A 75 18.82 -7.46 1.01
N LEU A 76 18.36 -6.87 -0.10
CA LEU A 76 19.14 -6.79 -1.34
C LEU A 76 20.44 -6.01 -1.13
N LEU A 77 20.37 -4.83 -0.49
CA LEU A 77 21.55 -4.01 -0.23
C LEU A 77 22.53 -4.71 0.73
N ALA A 78 22.02 -5.35 1.79
CA ALA A 78 22.82 -6.12 2.73
C ALA A 78 23.48 -7.36 2.10
N THR A 79 22.91 -7.91 1.03
CA THR A 79 23.52 -9.04 0.31
C THR A 79 24.50 -8.55 -0.76
N PHE A 80 24.11 -7.55 -1.55
CA PHE A 80 24.85 -7.17 -2.76
C PHE A 80 26.10 -6.33 -2.47
N ILE A 81 26.11 -5.58 -1.37
CA ILE A 81 27.24 -4.73 -1.00
C ILE A 81 28.33 -5.54 -0.26
N PRO A 82 28.10 -6.08 0.96
CA PRO A 82 29.17 -6.76 1.70
C PRO A 82 29.47 -8.18 1.20
N GLU A 83 28.45 -8.98 0.84
CA GLU A 83 28.65 -10.40 0.50
C GLU A 83 29.05 -10.58 -0.97
N LYS A 84 28.28 -10.00 -1.90
CA LYS A 84 28.52 -10.16 -3.36
C LYS A 84 29.46 -9.11 -3.94
N LYS A 85 29.59 -7.95 -3.29
CA LYS A 85 30.45 -6.82 -3.72
C LYS A 85 30.19 -6.38 -5.17
N TYR A 86 28.94 -6.34 -5.59
CA TYR A 86 28.57 -5.90 -6.95
C TYR A 86 28.66 -4.38 -7.11
N PHE A 87 28.43 -3.63 -6.04
CA PHE A 87 28.58 -2.19 -5.96
C PHE A 87 28.81 -1.77 -4.50
N THR A 88 29.28 -0.55 -4.32
CA THR A 88 29.50 0.08 -3.01
C THR A 88 28.30 0.93 -2.60
N LEU A 89 28.18 1.20 -1.31
CA LEU A 89 27.14 2.10 -0.79
C LEU A 89 27.28 3.52 -1.36
N GLU A 90 28.49 3.96 -1.67
CA GLU A 90 28.77 5.26 -2.29
C GLU A 90 28.22 5.31 -3.72
N GLU A 91 28.54 4.32 -4.56
CA GLU A 91 28.01 4.22 -5.92
C GLU A 91 26.47 4.15 -5.94
N PHE A 92 25.87 3.40 -5.00
CA PHE A 92 24.42 3.36 -4.86
C PHE A 92 23.82 4.72 -4.49
N ASN A 93 24.38 5.39 -3.49
CA ASN A 93 23.92 6.70 -3.06
C ASN A 93 24.08 7.75 -4.17
N ASP A 94 25.11 7.64 -4.99
CA ASP A 94 25.38 8.53 -6.13
C ASP A 94 24.35 8.32 -7.25
N GLN A 95 24.04 7.07 -7.57
CA GLN A 95 22.97 6.74 -8.52
C GLN A 95 21.60 7.16 -7.99
N PHE A 96 21.33 6.96 -6.70
CA PHE A 96 20.06 7.34 -6.07
C PHE A 96 19.81 8.84 -6.15
N ARG A 97 20.82 9.68 -5.90
CA ARG A 97 20.68 11.15 -6.01
C ARG A 97 20.39 11.61 -7.44
N ASN A 98 20.95 10.91 -8.42
CA ASN A 98 20.79 11.25 -9.84
C ASN A 98 19.60 10.55 -10.49
N PHE A 99 18.87 9.69 -9.77
CA PHE A 99 17.75 8.95 -10.33
C PHE A 99 16.55 9.88 -10.57
N PRO A 100 15.96 9.88 -11.78
CA PRO A 100 14.86 10.79 -12.12
C PRO A 100 13.54 10.29 -11.54
N PHE A 101 13.30 10.48 -10.24
CA PHE A 101 12.07 10.09 -9.54
C PHE A 101 10.80 10.82 -10.01
N GLY A 102 10.92 11.81 -10.90
CA GLY A 102 9.81 12.64 -11.37
C GLY A 102 9.45 13.77 -10.41
N LEU A 103 8.49 14.61 -10.82
CA LEU A 103 8.16 15.90 -10.18
C LEU A 103 7.62 15.81 -8.74
N CYS A 104 7.27 14.62 -8.24
CA CYS A 104 6.65 14.46 -6.92
C CYS A 104 7.65 14.36 -5.75
N GLN A 105 8.97 14.22 -6.00
CA GLN A 105 9.92 13.79 -4.96
C GLN A 105 11.01 14.80 -4.57
N LEU A 106 10.92 16.07 -5.01
CA LEU A 106 12.01 17.05 -4.87
C LEU A 106 12.37 17.43 -3.42
N GLU A 107 11.54 17.13 -2.42
CA GLU A 107 11.75 17.63 -1.05
C GLU A 107 12.32 16.60 -0.06
N LYS A 108 12.54 15.33 -0.45
CA LYS A 108 12.81 14.23 0.51
C LYS A 108 13.91 13.24 0.10
N GLN A 109 15.04 13.72 -0.41
CA GLN A 109 16.22 12.86 -0.61
C GLN A 109 17.05 12.82 0.67
N ALA A 110 16.77 11.84 1.54
CA ALA A 110 17.64 11.53 2.67
C ALA A 110 18.60 10.39 2.27
N THR A 111 19.90 10.69 2.22
CA THR A 111 20.96 9.71 1.94
C THR A 111 20.96 8.60 2.99
N THR A 112 20.91 7.34 2.56
CA THR A 112 20.98 6.18 3.45
C THR A 112 22.38 6.05 4.05
N SER A 113 22.49 6.19 5.37
CA SER A 113 23.75 6.09 6.12
C SER A 113 24.06 4.64 6.52
N SER A 114 25.35 4.30 6.61
CA SER A 114 25.86 2.95 6.94
C SER A 114 25.35 2.38 8.27
N ALA A 115 24.94 3.24 9.21
CA ALA A 115 24.34 2.86 10.50
C ALA A 115 22.90 2.30 10.39
N SER A 116 22.27 2.37 9.23
CA SER A 116 20.90 1.87 9.00
C SER A 116 20.86 0.37 8.69
N PHE A 117 21.99 -0.23 8.30
CA PHE A 117 22.07 -1.62 7.83
C PHE A 117 22.42 -2.64 8.93
N THR A 118 22.81 -2.18 10.12
CA THR A 118 23.30 -3.06 11.21
C THR A 118 22.21 -3.60 12.14
N SER A 119 20.94 -3.20 11.92
CA SER A 119 19.83 -3.60 12.77
C SER A 119 18.84 -4.42 11.96
N THR A 120 18.71 -5.71 12.28
CA THR A 120 17.80 -6.70 11.68
C THR A 120 16.31 -6.29 11.70
N TYR A 121 15.97 -5.14 12.28
CA TYR A 121 14.62 -4.68 12.58
C TYR A 121 14.39 -3.17 12.37
N LYS A 122 15.30 -2.43 11.71
CA LYS A 122 15.02 -1.02 11.38
C LYS A 122 14.41 -0.90 9.98
N THR A 123 13.11 -0.65 9.93
CA THR A 123 12.36 -0.31 8.73
C THR A 123 12.86 1.01 8.15
N LEU A 124 13.21 1.03 6.86
CA LEU A 124 13.43 2.28 6.12
C LEU A 124 12.08 2.99 6.01
N ARG A 125 11.92 4.12 6.69
CA ARG A 125 10.68 4.88 6.69
C ARG A 125 10.70 5.87 5.53
N GLN A 126 9.79 5.70 4.58
CA GLN A 126 9.47 6.77 3.64
C GLN A 126 8.60 7.78 4.39
N SER A 127 8.98 9.06 4.37
CA SER A 127 8.16 10.09 5.01
C SER A 127 6.99 10.44 4.10
N ASP A 128 5.77 10.42 4.65
CA ASP A 128 4.51 10.66 3.93
C ASP A 128 4.56 11.88 3.00
N CYS A 129 4.16 11.72 1.73
CA CYS A 129 3.92 12.87 0.87
C CYS A 129 2.75 13.69 1.45
N PRO A 130 2.90 15.02 1.65
CA PRO A 130 1.79 15.83 2.12
C PRO A 130 0.63 15.73 1.14
N ARG A 131 -0.53 15.26 1.61
CA ARG A 131 -1.78 15.28 0.84
C ARG A 131 -2.06 16.74 0.47
N ARG A 132 -1.87 17.09 -0.79
CA ARG A 132 -2.29 18.37 -1.34
C ARG A 132 -3.82 18.36 -1.36
N LEU A 133 -4.44 18.87 -0.29
CA LEU A 133 -5.85 19.23 -0.27
C LEU A 133 -6.03 20.31 -1.35
N GLN A 134 -6.74 19.96 -2.42
CA GLN A 134 -7.35 20.90 -3.37
C GLN A 134 -8.86 20.85 -3.18
#